data_AF-A0A6B3IGW3-F1
#
_entry.id   AF-A0A6B3IGW3-F1
#
_cell.length_a   1.000
_cell.length_b   1.000
_cell.length_c   1.000
_cell.angle_alpha   90.00
_cell.angle_beta   90.00
_cell.angle_gamma   90.00
#
_symmetry.space_group_name_H-M   'P 1'
#
loop_
_entity.id
_entity.type
_entity.pdbx_description
1 polymer ?
#
loop_
_entity_poly.entity_id
_entity_poly.type
_entity_poly.pdbx_seq_one_letter_code
_entity_poly.pdbx_strand_id
1 'polypeptide(L)' 'NEGSAAVAARLAARNPVFRTTVGVNIGKTKVVPEAEAAADYVKSTEALAAHADYLVVNVSSPNTPGLRNLQATESLRPL' A
#
# COMPACT_ATOMS: atom_id res chain seq x y z
N ASN A 1 -10.48 -3.62 1.17
CA ASN A 1 -10.69 -2.24 0.68
C ASN A 1 -11.11 -2.34 -0.80
N GLU A 2 -11.43 -1.21 -1.46
CA GLU A 2 -11.92 -1.18 -2.86
C GLU A 2 -10.80 -1.09 -3.91
N GLY A 3 -9.55 -1.29 -3.51
CA GLY A 3 -8.39 -1.27 -4.41
C GLY A 3 -7.72 0.10 -4.55
N SER A 4 -6.44 0.09 -4.95
CA SER A 4 -5.61 1.29 -5.07
C SER A 4 -6.15 2.31 -6.07
N ALA A 5 -6.67 1.85 -7.22
CA ALA A 5 -7.24 2.73 -8.25
C ALA A 5 -8.46 3.53 -7.74
N ALA A 6 -9.38 2.87 -7.02
CA ALA A 6 -10.55 3.53 -6.45
C ALA A 6 -10.15 4.56 -5.37
N VAL A 7 -9.14 4.24 -4.57
CA VAL A 7 -8.60 5.17 -3.56
C VAL A 7 -7.89 6.36 -4.22
N ALA A 8 -7.09 6.12 -5.27
CA ALA A 8 -6.41 7.17 -6.02
C ALA A 8 -7.42 8.18 -6.60
N ALA A 9 -8.51 7.69 -7.20
CA ALA A 9 -9.58 8.55 -7.72
C ALA A 9 -10.21 9.44 -6.63
N ARG A 10 -10.42 8.90 -5.42
CA ARG A 10 -10.93 9.70 -4.29
C ARG A 10 -9.95 10.74 -3.80
N LEU A 11 -8.67 10.38 -3.70
CA LEU A 11 -7.64 11.31 -3.26
C LEU A 11 -7.42 12.41 -4.30
N ALA A 12 -7.51 12.10 -5.59
CA ALA A 12 -7.44 13.08 -6.68
C ALA A 12 -8.60 14.08 -6.66
N ALA A 13 -9.80 13.65 -6.28
CA ALA A 13 -10.99 14.51 -6.17
C ALA A 13 -11.05 15.33 -4.87
N ARG A 14 -10.09 15.16 -3.96
CA ARG A 14 -10.12 15.77 -2.63
C ARG A 14 -9.81 17.27 -2.73
N ASN A 15 -10.69 18.10 -2.18
CA ASN A 15 -10.46 19.54 -2.03
C ASN A 15 -10.26 19.90 -0.54
N PRO A 16 -9.01 19.97 -0.05
CA PRO A 16 -8.75 20.24 1.36
C PRO A 16 -9.06 21.70 1.71
N VAL A 17 -9.81 21.93 2.79
CA VAL A 17 -10.15 23.27 3.28
C VAL A 17 -8.92 23.97 3.93
N PHE A 18 -7.96 23.17 4.38
CA PHE A 18 -6.65 23.60 4.91
C PHE A 18 -5.61 22.50 4.66
N ARG A 19 -4.32 22.85 4.68
CA ARG A 19 -3.23 21.88 4.45
C ARG A 19 -3.34 20.73 5.45
N THR A 20 -3.54 19.52 4.93
CA THR A 20 -3.71 18.29 5.73
C THR A 20 -2.75 17.25 5.21
N THR A 21 -1.90 16.71 6.08
CA THR A 21 -1.01 15.59 5.76
C THR A 21 -1.82 14.32 5.50
N VAL A 22 -1.52 13.63 4.41
CA VAL A 22 -2.17 12.39 3.98
C VAL A 22 -1.16 11.25 4.06
N GLY A 23 -1.39 10.34 4.99
CA GLY A 23 -0.73 9.04 5.03
C GLY A 23 -1.56 7.99 4.30
N VAL A 24 -0.92 7.18 3.47
CA VAL A 24 -1.58 6.05 2.80
C VAL A 24 -0.94 4.73 3.24
N ASN A 25 -1.75 3.86 3.83
CA ASN A 25 -1.34 2.51 4.24
C ASN A 25 -1.68 1.51 3.12
N ILE A 26 -0.66 0.92 2.52
CA ILE A 26 -0.79 -0.10 1.48
C ILE A 26 -0.52 -1.48 2.05
N GLY A 27 -1.26 -2.49 1.61
CA GLY A 27 -1.16 -3.86 2.06
C GLY A 27 -1.18 -4.82 0.87
N LYS A 28 -0.56 -6.00 1.02
CA LYS A 28 -0.62 -7.05 0.01
C LYS A 28 -2.06 -7.47 -0.27
N THR A 29 -2.43 -7.57 -1.53
CA THR A 29 -3.68 -8.15 -2.00
C THR A 29 -3.79 -9.60 -1.52
N LYS A 30 -4.95 -9.98 -1.00
CA LYS A 30 -5.15 -11.29 -0.34
C LYS A 30 -4.81 -12.47 -1.26
N VAL A 31 -5.18 -12.38 -2.54
CA VAL A 31 -5.01 -13.46 -3.53
C VAL A 31 -3.62 -13.52 -4.17
N VAL A 32 -2.80 -12.48 -3.99
CA VAL A 32 -1.43 -12.44 -4.54
C VAL A 32 -0.53 -13.34 -3.69
N PRO A 33 0.28 -14.24 -4.28
CA PRO A 33 1.22 -15.07 -3.52
C PRO A 33 2.32 -14.22 -2.87
N GLU A 34 2.93 -14.70 -1.78
CA GLU A 34 4.02 -13.96 -1.09
C GLU A 34 5.19 -13.60 -2.00
N ALA A 35 5.57 -14.50 -2.92
CA ALA A 35 6.66 -14.28 -3.87
C ALA A 35 6.43 -13.08 -4.80
N GLU A 36 5.18 -12.67 -4.99
CA GLU A 36 4.79 -11.53 -5.82
C GLU A 36 4.43 -10.28 -4.99
N ALA A 37 4.57 -10.35 -3.67
CA ALA A 37 4.16 -9.26 -2.78
C ALA A 37 4.88 -7.94 -3.09
N ALA A 38 6.18 -8.00 -3.43
CA ALA A 38 6.95 -6.81 -3.76
C ALA A 38 6.34 -6.05 -4.96
N ALA A 39 6.04 -6.76 -6.06
CA ALA A 39 5.42 -6.18 -7.23
C ALA A 39 4.01 -5.61 -6.94
N ASP A 40 3.25 -6.27 -6.07
CA ASP A 40 1.92 -5.81 -5.65
C ASP A 40 1.98 -4.51 -4.80
N TYR A 41 2.98 -4.38 -3.93
CA TYR A 41 3.25 -3.12 -3.21
C TYR A 41 3.72 -2.01 -4.14
N VAL A 42 4.59 -2.30 -5.12
CA VAL A 42 5.03 -1.33 -6.12
C VAL A 42 3.84 -0.81 -6.91
N LYS A 43 2.95 -1.70 -7.38
CA LYS A 43 1.72 -1.32 -8.09
C LYS A 43 0.82 -0.41 -7.26
N SER A 44 0.67 -0.69 -5.96
CA SER A 44 -0.09 0.19 -5.06
C SER A 44 0.59 1.54 -4.85
N THR A 45 1.92 1.53 -4.77
CA THR A 45 2.77 2.73 -4.63
C THR A 45 2.65 3.62 -5.87
N GLU A 46 2.81 3.09 -7.07
CA GLU A 46 2.68 3.83 -8.32
C GLU A 46 1.32 4.52 -8.45
N ALA A 47 0.25 3.86 -8.01
CA ALA A 47 -1.10 4.42 -8.05
C ALA A 47 -1.35 5.51 -7.00
N LEU A 48 -0.64 5.52 -5.87
CA LEU A 48 -1.00 6.30 -4.69
C LEU A 48 0.07 7.31 -4.25
N ALA A 49 1.32 7.16 -4.68
CA ALA A 49 2.44 7.99 -4.23
C ALA A 49 2.24 9.47 -4.55
N ALA A 50 1.69 9.79 -5.72
CA ALA A 50 1.41 11.18 -6.12
C ALA A 50 0.32 11.86 -5.25
N HIS A 51 -0.40 11.09 -4.43
CA HIS A 51 -1.51 11.56 -3.61
C HIS A 51 -1.23 11.53 -2.11
N ALA A 52 -0.05 11.06 -1.69
CA ALA A 52 0.29 10.82 -0.29
C ALA A 52 1.52 11.65 0.11
N ASP A 53 1.48 12.25 1.31
CA ASP A 53 2.66 12.85 1.92
C ASP A 53 3.61 11.76 2.45
N TYR A 54 3.08 10.59 2.81
CA TYR A 54 3.86 9.41 3.16
C TYR A 54 3.09 8.11 2.89
N LEU A 55 3.84 7.04 2.62
CA LEU A 55 3.31 5.70 2.44
C LEU A 55 3.76 4.79 3.58
N VAL A 56 2.90 3.83 3.93
CA VAL A 56 3.19 2.76 4.88
C VAL A 56 3.03 1.42 4.19
N VAL A 57 4.09 0.63 4.14
CA VAL A 57 4.07 -0.77 3.69
C VAL A 57 3.63 -1.65 4.85
N ASN A 58 2.40 -2.15 4.80
CA ASN A 58 1.81 -2.96 5.87
C ASN A 58 2.13 -4.44 5.70
N VAL A 59 3.02 -4.94 6.55
CA VAL A 59 3.42 -6.36 6.67
C VAL A 59 3.04 -6.98 8.02
N SER A 60 2.11 -6.36 8.77
CA SER A 60 1.82 -6.73 10.17
C SER A 60 0.43 -7.29 10.43
N SER A 61 -0.49 -7.18 9.46
CA SER A 61 -1.87 -7.69 9.60
C SER A 61 -1.91 -9.19 9.98
N PRO A 62 -2.61 -9.56 11.07
CA PRO A 62 -2.80 -10.98 11.43
C PRO A 62 -3.80 -11.70 10.51
N ASN A 63 -4.58 -10.95 9.74
CA ASN A 63 -5.73 -11.48 8.98
C ASN A 63 -5.38 -11.85 7.54
N THR A 64 -4.14 -11.61 7.12
CA THR A 64 -3.63 -11.98 5.80
C THR A 64 -2.65 -13.14 5.99
N PRO A 65 -3.03 -14.38 5.64
CA PRO A 65 -2.14 -15.54 5.78
C PRO A 65 -0.79 -15.27 5.14
N GLY A 66 0.29 -15.61 5.86
CA GLY A 66 1.64 -15.49 5.35
C GLY A 66 2.25 -14.09 5.34
N LEU A 67 1.46 -13.04 5.57
CA LEU A 67 1.94 -11.66 5.44
C LEU A 67 3.10 -11.32 6.38
N ARG A 68 3.11 -11.88 7.59
CA ARG A 68 4.17 -11.63 8.58
C ARG A 68 5.52 -12.22 8.18
N ASN A 69 5.56 -13.17 7.24
CA ASN A 69 6.82 -13.68 6.69
C ASN A 69 7.59 -12.57 5.96
N LEU A 70 6.87 -11.60 5.40
CA LEU A 70 7.45 -10.42 4.74
C LEU A 70 8.12 -9.44 5.72
N GLN A 71 8.12 -9.70 7.03
CA GLN A 71 8.89 -8.89 7.97
C GLN A 71 10.40 -9.17 7.90
N ALA A 72 10.80 -10.28 7.29
CA ALA A 72 12.20 -10.55 6.98
C ALA A 72 12.73 -9.49 5.99
N THR A 73 13.92 -8.95 6.27
CA THR A 73 14.51 -7.86 5.47
C THR A 73 14.67 -8.26 4.01
N GLU A 74 15.03 -9.52 3.77
CA GLU A 74 15.25 -10.10 2.45
C GLU A 74 13.99 -10.08 1.58
N SER A 75 12.82 -10.24 2.20
CA SER A 75 11.53 -10.25 1.50
C SER A 75 11.09 -8.87 1.01
N LEU A 76 11.55 -7.79 1.64
CA LEU A 76 11.21 -6.41 1.29
C LEU A 76 12.32 -5.65 0.59
N ARG A 77 13.57 -6.13 0.66
CA ARG A 77 14.72 -5.52 -0.02
C ARG A 77 14.50 -5.22 -1.52
N PRO A 78 13.68 -5.96 -2.28
CA PRO A 78 13.39 -5.64 -3.67
C PRO A 78 12.44 -4.44 -3.91
N LEU A 79 11.81 -3.86 -2.87
CA LEU A 79 11.00 -2.65 -2.95
C LEU A 79 11.88 -1.40 -3.09
#